data_AF-A0A126SYK7-F1
#
_entry.id   AF-A0A126SYK7-F1
#
_cell.length_a   1.000
_cell.length_b   1.000
_cell.length_c   1.000
_cell.angle_alpha   90.00
_cell.angle_beta   90.00
_cell.angle_gamma   90.00
#
_symmetry.space_group_name_H-M   'P 1'
#
loop_
_entity.id
_entity.type
_entity.pdbx_description
1 polymer ?
#
loop_
_entity_poly.entity_id
_entity_poly.type
_entity_poly.pdbx_seq_one_letter_code
_entity_poly.pdbx_strand_id
1 'polypeptide(L)'
;MTENPQNVRQDYRRKNAETAAIWKIDVNRDPYEIPIEELDPAHDDLFAANKALPYFERLRKEDPVHLSEGGPYGRYWSITKYDDIMHVDTHHQLFSSDIRNGGIRLGGQRLEGEPDPLTYLPMFIMEDQPKHDEQRKAVQPMFTPQSLANLEPLIRERAGLILDNLPRGETFNWVREVAVELTGRTLATLFDVPQEDRHKLIHWSDTVERLGDPEYFETPEEGFKELWSCWEYFDAVWKERLSRKEPGSDLISMLAHSEATRNMPPNEYLGNMLLLIVGGNDTTRNSITGGVLALNQNPDQYRKLIENPGIVPNMVSEIIRWQSPVAHMCRTALEDTEIRGKKIRKWDKIAM
;
A
#
# COMPACT_ATOMS: atom_id res chain seq x y z
N MET A 1 17.48 -28.19 -7.13
CA MET A 1 16.07 -27.94 -7.47
C MET A 1 15.68 -26.72 -6.65
N THR A 2 15.59 -25.55 -7.28
CA THR A 2 15.08 -24.35 -6.62
C THR A 2 13.62 -24.58 -6.26
N GLU A 3 13.25 -24.41 -4.99
CA GLU A 3 11.87 -24.55 -4.54
C GLU A 3 10.97 -23.60 -5.33
N ASN A 4 9.75 -24.04 -5.66
CA ASN A 4 8.79 -23.18 -6.36
C ASN A 4 8.46 -21.97 -5.47
N PRO A 5 8.77 -20.72 -5.88
CA PRO A 5 8.52 -19.53 -5.06
C PRO A 5 7.08 -19.40 -4.57
N GLN A 6 6.16 -19.95 -5.35
CA GLN A 6 4.73 -20.03 -5.03
C GLN A 6 4.45 -20.83 -3.76
N ASN A 7 5.03 -22.03 -3.66
CA ASN A 7 4.80 -22.93 -2.52
C ASN A 7 5.42 -22.38 -1.24
N VAL A 8 6.56 -21.69 -1.38
CA VAL A 8 7.26 -21.07 -0.25
C VAL A 8 6.44 -19.94 0.37
N ARG A 9 5.84 -19.06 -0.45
CA ARG A 9 5.06 -17.91 0.05
C ARG A 9 3.69 -18.26 0.60
N GLN A 10 3.08 -19.35 0.13
CA GLN A 10 1.77 -19.78 0.61
C GLN A 10 1.83 -20.67 1.84
N ASP A 11 3.03 -21.14 2.22
CA ASP A 11 3.22 -21.82 3.49
C ASP A 11 3.30 -20.81 4.63
N TYR A 12 2.13 -20.37 5.12
CA TYR A 12 2.02 -19.43 6.23
C TYR A 12 2.60 -19.96 7.56
N ARG A 13 2.96 -21.24 7.64
CA ARG A 13 3.61 -21.84 8.81
C ARG A 13 5.13 -21.89 8.67
N ARG A 14 5.67 -21.60 7.48
CA ARG A 14 7.11 -21.49 7.27
C ARG A 14 7.64 -20.24 7.96
N LYS A 15 8.86 -20.34 8.50
CA LYS A 15 9.50 -19.20 9.13
C LYS A 15 9.85 -18.13 8.09
N ASN A 16 9.52 -16.88 8.39
CA ASN A 16 9.87 -15.74 7.54
C ASN A 16 11.38 -15.67 7.29
N ALA A 17 12.20 -15.97 8.30
CA ALA A 17 13.66 -15.95 8.18
C ALA A 17 14.20 -17.02 7.20
N GLU A 18 13.56 -18.19 7.17
CA GLU A 18 13.92 -19.26 6.22
C GLU A 18 13.53 -18.85 4.80
N THR A 19 12.33 -18.28 4.63
CA THR A 19 11.84 -17.75 3.36
C THR A 19 12.76 -16.64 2.81
N ALA A 20 13.13 -15.67 3.65
CA ALA A 20 14.02 -14.57 3.26
C ALA A 20 15.42 -15.06 2.87
N ALA A 21 15.92 -16.13 3.48
CA ALA A 21 17.24 -16.68 3.18
C ALA A 21 17.33 -17.34 1.79
N ILE A 22 16.20 -17.84 1.23
CA ILE A 22 16.18 -18.54 -0.07
C ILE A 22 16.62 -17.64 -1.22
N TRP A 23 16.22 -16.36 -1.19
CA TRP A 23 16.46 -15.41 -2.27
C TRP A 23 17.42 -14.28 -1.90
N LYS A 24 18.17 -14.40 -0.80
CA LYS A 24 19.08 -13.35 -0.37
C LYS A 24 20.04 -12.93 -1.49
N ILE A 25 20.12 -11.63 -1.74
CA ILE A 25 21.01 -11.05 -2.75
C ILE A 25 22.12 -10.19 -2.13
N ASP A 26 23.19 -9.96 -2.89
CA ASP A 26 24.14 -8.89 -2.59
C ASP A 26 23.62 -7.56 -3.17
N VAL A 27 23.13 -6.69 -2.30
CA VAL A 27 22.57 -5.37 -2.65
C VAL A 27 23.63 -4.36 -3.13
N ASN A 28 24.93 -4.67 -3.01
CA ASN A 28 26.01 -3.78 -3.44
C ASN A 28 26.56 -4.12 -4.83
N ARG A 29 26.07 -5.19 -5.47
CA ARG A 29 26.44 -5.52 -6.85
C ARG A 29 25.95 -4.42 -7.79
N ASP A 30 26.81 -3.95 -8.68
CA ASP A 30 26.43 -2.96 -9.68
C ASP A 30 25.42 -3.60 -10.65
N PRO A 31 24.19 -3.05 -10.82
CA PRO A 31 23.23 -3.61 -11.75
C PRO A 31 23.73 -3.66 -13.18
N TYR A 32 24.72 -2.86 -13.60
CA TYR A 32 25.29 -2.93 -14.95
C TYR A 32 26.23 -4.13 -15.16
N GLU A 33 26.66 -4.81 -14.10
CA GLU A 33 27.45 -6.05 -14.16
C GLU A 33 26.59 -7.32 -14.14
N ILE A 34 25.28 -7.18 -13.97
CA ILE A 34 24.30 -8.28 -14.01
C ILE A 34 23.80 -8.42 -15.46
N PRO A 35 23.68 -9.61 -16.06
CA PRO A 35 22.94 -9.77 -17.31
C PRO A 35 21.53 -9.15 -17.19
N ILE A 36 21.06 -8.43 -18.21
CA ILE A 36 19.81 -7.65 -18.07
C ILE A 36 18.62 -8.56 -17.78
N GLU A 37 18.62 -9.76 -18.35
CA GLU A 37 17.66 -10.85 -18.17
C GLU A 37 17.63 -11.45 -16.75
N GLU A 38 18.64 -11.18 -15.92
CA GLU A 38 18.73 -11.64 -14.53
C GLU A 38 18.31 -10.55 -13.52
N LEU A 39 17.95 -9.35 -13.98
CA LEU A 39 17.53 -8.28 -13.09
C LEU A 39 16.17 -8.58 -12.46
N ASP A 40 16.08 -8.44 -11.14
CA ASP A 40 14.83 -8.51 -10.38
C ASP A 40 14.65 -7.20 -9.59
N PRO A 41 14.10 -6.15 -10.21
CA PRO A 41 14.00 -4.82 -9.58
C PRO A 41 12.99 -4.78 -8.42
N ALA A 42 12.11 -5.78 -8.28
CA ALA A 42 11.13 -5.85 -7.20
C ALA A 42 11.69 -6.44 -5.90
N HIS A 43 12.94 -6.90 -5.88
CA HIS A 43 13.51 -7.59 -4.72
C HIS A 43 13.54 -6.69 -3.46
N ASP A 44 12.88 -7.12 -2.37
CA ASP A 44 12.70 -6.35 -1.13
C ASP A 44 14.01 -5.78 -0.56
N ASP A 45 15.08 -6.56 -0.57
CA ASP A 45 16.41 -6.13 -0.08
C ASP A 45 16.92 -4.85 -0.78
N LEU A 46 16.59 -4.63 -2.06
CA LEU A 46 16.97 -3.42 -2.79
C LEU A 46 16.25 -2.18 -2.26
N PHE A 47 14.99 -2.32 -1.83
CA PHE A 47 14.22 -1.21 -1.25
C PHE A 47 14.68 -0.94 0.18
N ALA A 48 14.87 -1.98 1.00
CA ALA A 48 15.38 -1.85 2.36
C ALA A 48 16.76 -1.16 2.41
N ALA A 49 17.64 -1.47 1.45
CA ALA A 49 18.96 -0.85 1.33
C ALA A 49 18.96 0.51 0.59
N ASN A 50 17.81 0.96 0.07
CA ASN A 50 17.68 2.12 -0.81
C ASN A 50 18.63 2.08 -2.04
N LYS A 51 18.66 0.92 -2.72
CA LYS A 51 19.51 0.58 -3.87
C LYS A 51 18.74 0.20 -5.14
N ALA A 52 17.41 0.31 -5.14
CA ALA A 52 16.60 -0.07 -6.30
C ALA A 52 16.71 0.90 -7.50
N LEU A 53 16.97 2.20 -7.27
CA LEU A 53 16.92 3.22 -8.34
C LEU A 53 17.87 2.96 -9.54
N PRO A 54 19.14 2.56 -9.35
CA PRO A 54 20.03 2.21 -10.45
C PRO A 54 19.53 1.05 -11.34
N TYR A 55 18.81 0.08 -10.76
CA TYR A 55 18.17 -1.00 -11.53
C TYR A 55 17.09 -0.44 -12.45
N PHE A 56 16.19 0.39 -11.90
CA PHE A 56 15.16 1.05 -12.69
C PHE A 56 15.71 2.02 -13.74
N GLU A 57 16.84 2.69 -13.47
CA GLU A 57 17.53 3.53 -14.46
C GLU A 57 17.98 2.71 -15.67
N ARG A 58 18.64 1.58 -15.42
CA ARG A 58 19.09 0.69 -16.50
C ARG A 58 17.91 0.13 -17.29
N LEU A 59 16.87 -0.37 -16.61
CA LEU A 59 15.68 -0.90 -17.28
C LEU A 59 15.00 0.16 -18.15
N ARG A 60 14.83 1.39 -17.65
CA ARG A 60 14.27 2.48 -18.47
C ARG A 60 15.10 2.76 -19.72
N LYS A 61 16.42 2.59 -19.68
CA LYS A 61 17.32 2.83 -20.82
C LYS A 61 17.35 1.67 -21.81
N GLU A 62 17.40 0.44 -21.31
CA GLU A 62 17.78 -0.73 -22.11
C GLU A 62 16.61 -1.70 -22.35
N ASP A 63 15.74 -1.93 -21.38
CA ASP A 63 14.61 -2.88 -21.48
C ASP A 63 13.42 -2.40 -20.62
N PRO A 64 12.64 -1.40 -21.08
CA PRO A 64 11.64 -0.73 -20.24
C PRO A 64 10.39 -1.55 -19.92
N VAL A 65 10.17 -2.62 -20.69
CA VAL A 65 9.14 -3.64 -20.49
C VAL A 65 9.91 -4.94 -20.24
N HIS A 66 10.35 -5.09 -19.00
CA HIS A 66 11.30 -6.11 -18.57
C HIS A 66 10.58 -7.33 -18.02
N LEU A 67 11.14 -8.51 -18.22
CA LEU A 67 10.56 -9.75 -17.74
C LEU A 67 11.48 -10.44 -16.74
N SER A 68 10.99 -10.53 -15.51
CA SER A 68 11.62 -11.28 -14.43
C SER A 68 11.04 -12.69 -14.41
N GLU A 69 11.87 -13.72 -14.58
CA GLU A 69 11.43 -15.14 -14.66
C GLU A 69 11.47 -15.89 -13.31
N GLY A 70 11.94 -15.26 -12.24
CA GLY A 70 12.18 -15.92 -10.96
C GLY A 70 12.14 -15.00 -9.75
N GLY A 71 12.95 -15.30 -8.73
CA GLY A 71 12.98 -14.53 -7.49
C GLY A 71 11.78 -14.81 -6.57
N PRO A 72 11.63 -14.01 -5.50
CA PRO A 72 10.66 -14.28 -4.45
C PRO A 72 9.20 -14.12 -4.92
N TYR A 73 8.94 -13.39 -6.00
CA TYR A 73 7.58 -13.18 -6.54
C TYR A 73 7.22 -14.08 -7.73
N GLY A 74 8.18 -14.89 -8.20
CA GLY A 74 8.02 -15.67 -9.43
C GLY A 74 8.00 -14.79 -10.68
N ARG A 75 7.33 -15.26 -11.73
CA ARG A 75 7.31 -14.62 -13.04
C ARG A 75 6.47 -13.32 -13.05
N TYR A 76 7.02 -12.20 -13.49
CA TYR A 76 6.28 -10.94 -13.71
C TYR A 76 6.98 -9.99 -14.70
N TRP A 77 6.21 -9.06 -15.27
CA TRP A 77 6.73 -7.95 -16.09
C TRP A 77 6.92 -6.69 -15.25
N SER A 78 8.04 -5.99 -15.39
CA SER A 78 8.24 -4.62 -14.87
C SER A 78 8.03 -3.59 -15.98
N ILE A 79 7.13 -2.65 -15.74
CA ILE A 79 6.84 -1.53 -16.64
C ILE A 79 7.45 -0.26 -16.05
N THR A 80 8.55 0.22 -16.61
CA THR A 80 9.41 1.19 -15.90
C THR A 80 9.34 2.62 -16.44
N LYS A 81 8.57 2.86 -17.51
CA LYS A 81 8.37 4.18 -18.11
C LYS A 81 6.95 4.70 -17.84
N TYR A 82 6.86 6.00 -17.57
CA TYR A 82 5.61 6.69 -17.22
C TYR A 82 4.46 6.42 -18.20
N ASP A 83 4.68 6.61 -19.51
CA ASP A 83 3.61 6.44 -20.50
C ASP A 83 3.11 4.99 -20.57
N ASP A 84 3.98 4.01 -20.35
CA ASP A 84 3.61 2.59 -20.35
C ASP A 84 2.87 2.22 -19.06
N ILE A 85 3.30 2.76 -17.91
CA ILE A 85 2.58 2.64 -16.64
C ILE A 85 1.16 3.20 -16.79
N MET A 86 1.03 4.41 -17.34
CA MET A 86 -0.27 5.04 -17.59
C MET A 86 -1.13 4.21 -18.55
N HIS A 87 -0.52 3.61 -19.58
CA HIS A 87 -1.24 2.69 -20.47
C HIS A 87 -1.80 1.50 -19.67
N VAL A 88 -0.99 0.84 -18.86
CA VAL A 88 -1.45 -0.31 -18.05
C VAL A 88 -2.52 0.11 -17.05
N ASP A 89 -2.33 1.22 -16.34
CA ASP A 89 -3.25 1.66 -15.29
C ASP A 89 -4.62 2.10 -15.82
N THR A 90 -4.65 2.72 -17.00
CA THR A 90 -5.90 3.20 -17.62
C THR A 90 -6.65 2.14 -18.43
N HIS A 91 -6.01 1.02 -18.77
CA HIS A 91 -6.63 -0.09 -19.52
C HIS A 91 -7.03 -1.23 -18.56
N HIS A 92 -7.78 -0.90 -17.51
CA HIS A 92 -8.19 -1.85 -16.47
C HIS A 92 -9.06 -3.02 -16.98
N GLN A 93 -9.69 -2.90 -18.16
CA GLN A 93 -10.39 -4.02 -18.81
C GLN A 93 -9.44 -5.06 -19.41
N LEU A 94 -8.19 -4.69 -19.69
CA LEU A 94 -7.15 -5.57 -20.18
C LEU A 94 -6.23 -6.04 -19.04
N PHE A 95 -6.01 -5.16 -18.05
CA PHE A 95 -5.12 -5.38 -16.91
C PHE A 95 -5.92 -5.34 -15.61
N SER A 96 -6.30 -6.53 -15.14
CA SER A 96 -7.19 -6.75 -13.99
C SER A 96 -6.50 -6.50 -12.66
N SER A 97 -7.25 -5.96 -11.70
CA SER A 97 -6.85 -5.88 -10.28
C SER A 97 -7.53 -6.93 -9.41
N ASP A 98 -8.44 -7.72 -9.98
CA ASP A 98 -9.29 -8.67 -9.26
C ASP A 98 -8.49 -9.65 -8.40
N ILE A 99 -8.86 -9.78 -7.12
CA ILE A 99 -8.23 -10.69 -6.16
C ILE A 99 -8.26 -12.14 -6.64
N ARG A 100 -9.29 -12.56 -7.37
CA ARG A 100 -9.40 -13.89 -7.99
C ARG A 100 -8.39 -14.09 -9.12
N ASN A 101 -7.88 -13.02 -9.71
CA ASN A 101 -6.80 -13.04 -10.71
C ASN A 101 -5.42 -12.80 -10.08
N GLY A 102 -5.31 -12.84 -8.76
CA GLY A 102 -4.06 -12.63 -8.02
C GLY A 102 -3.82 -11.19 -7.62
N GLY A 103 -4.80 -10.30 -7.73
CA GLY A 103 -4.79 -9.02 -7.04
C GLY A 103 -3.72 -8.01 -7.48
N ILE A 104 -3.52 -7.02 -6.61
CA ILE A 104 -2.66 -5.85 -6.85
C ILE A 104 -1.24 -5.94 -6.30
N ARG A 105 -0.85 -7.07 -5.68
CA ARG A 105 0.51 -7.28 -5.18
C ARG A 105 1.24 -8.31 -6.03
N LEU A 106 2.56 -8.16 -6.14
CA LEU A 106 3.41 -9.20 -6.73
C LEU A 106 3.35 -10.50 -5.90
N GLY A 107 3.44 -11.64 -6.58
CA GLY A 107 3.32 -12.97 -5.98
C GLY A 107 1.89 -13.46 -5.77
N GLY A 108 0.87 -12.62 -5.98
CA GLY A 108 -0.53 -13.04 -5.95
C GLY A 108 -0.89 -13.93 -7.14
N GLN A 109 -1.74 -14.94 -6.91
CA GLN A 109 -2.07 -15.97 -7.89
C GLN A 109 -3.55 -15.99 -8.22
N ARG A 110 -3.84 -16.48 -9.43
CA ARG A 110 -5.21 -16.77 -9.84
C ARG A 110 -5.78 -17.88 -8.96
N LEU A 111 -6.96 -17.64 -8.42
CA LEU A 111 -7.68 -18.58 -7.56
C LEU A 111 -8.50 -19.53 -8.44
N GLU A 112 -8.16 -20.82 -8.41
CA GLU A 112 -8.93 -21.89 -9.03
C GLU A 112 -9.87 -22.51 -7.98
N GLY A 113 -11.14 -22.10 -7.98
CA GLY A 113 -12.17 -22.63 -7.07
C GLY A 113 -12.67 -21.64 -6.01
N GLU A 114 -13.23 -22.19 -4.93
CA GLU A 114 -13.67 -21.43 -3.76
C GLU A 114 -12.46 -21.13 -2.87
N PRO A 115 -12.24 -19.86 -2.51
CA PRO A 115 -11.08 -19.48 -1.73
C PRO A 115 -11.28 -19.79 -0.25
N ASP A 116 -10.19 -19.92 0.50
CA ASP A 116 -10.25 -20.12 1.96
C ASP A 116 -10.86 -18.87 2.63
N PRO A 117 -12.00 -18.99 3.31
CA PRO A 117 -12.67 -17.85 3.96
C PRO A 117 -11.80 -17.11 4.98
N LEU A 118 -10.79 -17.78 5.56
CA LEU A 118 -9.89 -17.17 6.55
C LEU A 118 -8.85 -16.23 5.92
N THR A 119 -8.47 -16.47 4.66
CA THR A 119 -7.42 -15.70 3.98
C THR A 119 -7.94 -14.88 2.81
N TYR A 120 -9.16 -15.13 2.36
CA TYR A 120 -9.82 -14.39 1.30
C TYR A 120 -10.55 -13.16 1.83
N LEU A 121 -9.84 -12.04 1.79
CA LEU A 121 -10.30 -10.72 2.22
C LEU A 121 -10.47 -9.80 1.01
N PRO A 122 -11.59 -9.90 0.26
CA PRO A 122 -11.81 -9.05 -0.90
C PRO A 122 -11.91 -7.58 -0.47
N MET A 123 -11.31 -6.72 -1.30
CA MET A 123 -11.14 -5.29 -1.08
C MET A 123 -11.49 -4.59 -2.38
N PHE A 124 -12.21 -3.47 -2.38
CA PHE A 124 -12.61 -2.85 -3.66
C PHE A 124 -11.41 -2.44 -4.53
N ILE A 125 -10.22 -2.21 -3.98
CA ILE A 125 -8.99 -1.98 -4.77
C ILE A 125 -8.54 -3.22 -5.58
N MET A 126 -9.00 -4.40 -5.17
CA MET A 126 -8.78 -5.69 -5.81
C MET A 126 -10.08 -6.24 -6.44
N GLU A 127 -10.95 -5.35 -6.91
CA GLU A 127 -12.16 -5.69 -7.64
C GLU A 127 -12.11 -4.97 -8.99
N ASP A 128 -12.57 -5.63 -10.05
CA ASP A 128 -12.78 -4.98 -11.34
C ASP A 128 -14.20 -4.37 -11.42
N GLN A 129 -14.50 -3.66 -12.51
CA GLN A 129 -15.85 -3.15 -12.77
C GLN A 129 -16.85 -4.29 -13.05
N PRO A 130 -18.12 -4.15 -12.63
CA PRO A 130 -18.74 -2.96 -12.04
C PRO A 130 -18.64 -2.86 -10.51
N LYS A 131 -18.27 -3.95 -9.81
CA LYS A 131 -18.31 -4.02 -8.34
C LYS A 131 -17.42 -2.97 -7.67
N HIS A 132 -16.22 -2.72 -8.22
CA HIS A 132 -15.34 -1.63 -7.76
C HIS A 132 -16.05 -0.28 -7.71
N ASP A 133 -16.77 0.09 -8.78
CA ASP A 133 -17.38 1.42 -8.91
C ASP A 133 -18.47 1.62 -7.85
N GLU A 134 -19.27 0.58 -7.60
CA GLU A 134 -20.36 0.60 -6.62
C GLU A 134 -19.82 0.81 -5.19
N GLN A 135 -18.77 0.08 -4.81
CA GLN A 135 -18.17 0.22 -3.48
C GLN A 135 -17.41 1.52 -3.31
N ARG A 136 -16.62 1.92 -4.32
CA ARG A 136 -15.87 3.17 -4.29
C ARG A 136 -16.81 4.37 -4.16
N LYS A 137 -17.95 4.34 -4.85
CA LYS A 137 -18.98 5.37 -4.75
C LYS A 137 -19.54 5.51 -3.33
N ALA A 138 -19.60 4.42 -2.55
CA ALA A 138 -20.11 4.45 -1.17
C ALA A 138 -19.24 5.34 -0.26
N VAL A 139 -17.91 5.31 -0.43
CA VAL A 139 -16.95 6.06 0.42
C VAL A 139 -16.54 7.41 -0.16
N GLN A 140 -16.80 7.65 -1.45
CA GLN A 140 -16.45 8.90 -2.15
C GLN A 140 -16.92 10.19 -1.45
N PRO A 141 -18.10 10.28 -0.80
CA PRO A 141 -18.56 11.50 -0.14
C PRO A 141 -17.62 12.03 0.96
N MET A 142 -16.84 11.16 1.61
CA MET A 142 -15.83 11.58 2.60
C MET A 142 -14.70 12.42 1.98
N PHE A 143 -14.42 12.23 0.70
CA PHE A 143 -13.26 12.80 0.02
C PHE A 143 -13.62 13.95 -0.94
N THR A 144 -14.80 14.55 -0.79
CA THR A 144 -15.16 15.76 -1.54
C THR A 144 -14.41 16.99 -1.02
N PRO A 145 -14.20 18.03 -1.84
CA PRO A 145 -13.56 19.27 -1.38
C PRO A 145 -14.20 19.87 -0.13
N GLN A 146 -15.54 19.82 -0.02
CA GLN A 146 -16.26 20.33 1.14
C GLN A 146 -15.99 19.48 2.41
N SER A 147 -16.04 18.15 2.29
CA SER A 147 -15.75 17.25 3.41
C SER A 147 -14.30 17.43 3.90
N LEU A 148 -13.35 17.58 2.98
CA LEU A 148 -11.95 17.83 3.31
C LEU A 148 -11.74 19.20 3.98
N ALA A 149 -12.42 20.25 3.50
CA ALA A 149 -12.38 21.57 4.13
C ALA A 149 -12.91 21.55 5.58
N ASN A 150 -13.88 20.68 5.87
CA ASN A 150 -14.40 20.52 7.24
C ASN A 150 -13.39 19.80 8.16
N LEU A 151 -12.49 18.97 7.62
CA LEU A 151 -11.44 18.29 8.38
C LEU A 151 -10.21 19.18 8.62
N GLU A 152 -9.98 20.18 7.76
CA GLU A 152 -8.78 21.03 7.81
C GLU A 152 -8.52 21.66 9.20
N PRO A 153 -9.51 22.31 9.87
CA PRO A 153 -9.25 22.93 11.17
C PRO A 153 -8.79 21.94 12.23
N LEU A 154 -9.38 20.75 12.26
CA LEU A 154 -9.05 19.69 13.20
C LEU A 154 -7.65 19.11 12.94
N ILE A 155 -7.31 18.87 11.67
CA ILE A 155 -5.97 18.39 11.29
C ILE A 155 -4.92 19.44 11.64
N ARG A 156 -5.20 20.72 11.38
CA ARG A 156 -4.31 21.85 11.71
C ARG A 156 -4.07 21.96 13.21
N GLU A 157 -5.12 21.88 14.02
CA GLU A 157 -5.01 21.89 15.49
C GLU A 157 -4.11 20.75 15.98
N ARG A 158 -4.35 19.52 15.50
CA ARG A 158 -3.57 18.35 15.90
C ARG A 158 -2.11 18.42 15.46
N ALA A 159 -1.86 18.87 14.24
CA ALA A 159 -0.50 19.10 13.75
C ALA A 159 0.22 20.14 14.61
N GLY A 160 -0.44 21.26 14.97
CA GLY A 160 0.11 22.26 15.88
C GLY A 160 0.45 21.66 17.24
N LEU A 161 -0.48 20.96 17.88
CA LEU A 161 -0.27 20.30 19.17
C LEU A 161 0.88 19.29 19.15
N ILE A 162 1.01 18.50 18.07
CA ILE A 162 2.14 17.56 17.93
C ILE A 162 3.45 18.35 17.89
N LEU A 163 3.55 19.35 17.00
CA LEU A 163 4.77 20.13 16.79
C LEU A 163 5.16 21.02 17.99
N ASP A 164 4.19 21.49 18.76
CA ASP A 164 4.40 22.31 19.96
C ASP A 164 4.99 21.50 21.12
N ASN A 165 4.70 20.20 21.18
CA ASN A 165 5.17 19.29 22.23
C ASN A 165 6.50 18.60 21.91
N LEU A 166 7.10 18.85 20.75
CA LEU A 166 8.40 18.27 20.39
C LEU A 166 9.55 18.91 21.19
N PRO A 167 10.57 18.14 21.59
CA PRO A 167 11.73 18.68 22.28
C PRO A 167 12.53 19.61 21.36
N ARG A 168 13.14 20.65 21.93
CA ARG A 168 13.94 21.64 21.18
C ARG A 168 15.42 21.42 21.47
N GLY A 169 16.22 21.25 20.42
CA GLY A 169 17.67 21.01 20.53
C GLY A 169 18.06 19.58 20.92
N GLU A 170 17.09 18.67 20.97
CA GLU A 170 17.32 17.25 21.26
C GLU A 170 16.96 16.37 20.07
N THR A 171 17.61 15.21 19.98
CA THR A 171 17.29 14.21 18.95
C THR A 171 16.07 13.41 19.36
N PHE A 172 15.12 13.24 18.46
CA PHE A 172 13.95 12.38 18.63
C PHE A 172 13.61 11.66 17.33
N ASN A 173 12.72 10.66 17.42
CA ASN A 173 12.27 9.92 16.25
C ASN A 173 11.08 10.63 15.57
N TRP A 174 11.35 11.31 14.45
CA TRP A 174 10.31 12.01 13.67
C TRP A 174 9.17 11.11 13.20
N VAL A 175 9.49 9.86 12.81
CA VAL A 175 8.48 8.89 12.36
C VAL A 175 7.47 8.62 13.47
N ARG A 176 7.95 8.34 14.68
CA ARG A 176 7.10 8.01 15.83
C ARG A 176 6.33 9.22 16.33
N GLU A 177 7.03 10.32 16.60
CA GLU A 177 6.44 11.48 17.28
C GLU A 177 5.56 12.35 16.37
N VAL A 178 5.78 12.31 15.04
CA VAL A 178 5.06 13.18 14.10
C VAL A 178 4.26 12.39 13.09
N ALA A 179 4.93 11.56 12.27
CA ALA A 179 4.27 10.94 11.12
C ALA A 179 3.21 9.91 11.55
N VAL A 180 3.55 9.01 12.49
CA VAL A 180 2.62 8.02 13.04
C VAL A 180 1.49 8.69 13.81
N GLU A 181 1.81 9.68 14.65
CA GLU A 181 0.82 10.31 15.51
C GLU A 181 -0.21 11.13 14.72
N LEU A 182 0.22 11.94 13.75
CA LEU A 182 -0.69 12.74 12.93
C LEU A 182 -1.60 11.85 12.07
N THR A 183 -1.03 10.82 11.46
CA THR A 183 -1.76 9.86 10.62
C THR A 183 -2.76 9.06 11.44
N GLY A 184 -2.35 8.53 12.61
CA GLY A 184 -3.23 7.78 13.50
C GLY A 184 -4.42 8.60 13.98
N ARG A 185 -4.19 9.84 14.42
CA ARG A 185 -5.29 10.75 14.82
C ARG A 185 -6.28 10.99 13.67
N THR A 186 -5.75 11.19 12.48
CA THR A 186 -6.55 11.43 11.27
C THR A 186 -7.41 10.21 10.92
N LEU A 187 -6.82 9.01 10.89
CA LEU A 187 -7.54 7.75 10.65
C LEU A 187 -8.62 7.50 11.68
N ALA A 188 -8.32 7.70 12.97
CA ALA A 188 -9.31 7.52 14.03
C ALA A 188 -10.53 8.45 13.84
N THR A 189 -10.32 9.67 13.33
CA THR A 189 -11.42 10.58 12.95
C THR A 189 -12.19 10.10 11.73
N LEU A 190 -11.50 9.63 10.68
CA LEU A 190 -12.18 9.16 9.46
C LEU A 190 -13.08 7.94 9.71
N PHE A 191 -12.73 7.11 10.70
CA PHE A 191 -13.53 5.96 11.14
C PHE A 191 -14.48 6.25 12.31
N ASP A 192 -14.43 7.45 12.90
CA ASP A 192 -15.16 7.81 14.12
C ASP A 192 -14.93 6.79 15.27
N VAL A 193 -13.69 6.32 15.40
CA VAL A 193 -13.27 5.47 16.51
C VAL A 193 -12.61 6.32 17.61
N PRO A 194 -12.61 5.85 18.87
CA PRO A 194 -12.01 6.59 19.97
C PRO A 194 -10.54 6.92 19.70
N GLN A 195 -10.11 8.14 20.04
CA GLN A 195 -8.74 8.60 19.75
C GLN A 195 -7.68 7.82 20.55
N GLU A 196 -8.06 7.28 21.71
CA GLU A 196 -7.27 6.35 22.51
C GLU A 196 -6.95 5.04 21.77
N ASP A 197 -7.80 4.64 20.82
CA ASP A 197 -7.63 3.43 20.03
C ASP A 197 -6.81 3.63 18.75
N ARG A 198 -6.40 4.88 18.43
CA ARG A 198 -5.71 5.19 17.16
C ARG A 198 -4.47 4.33 16.89
N HIS A 199 -3.72 3.95 17.93
CA HIS A 199 -2.53 3.11 17.77
C HIS A 199 -2.87 1.65 17.45
N LYS A 200 -4.08 1.17 17.76
CA LYS A 200 -4.56 -0.13 17.28
C LYS A 200 -4.67 -0.14 15.76
N LEU A 201 -5.17 0.95 15.16
CA LEU A 201 -5.24 1.11 13.71
C LEU A 201 -3.86 1.03 13.06
N ILE A 202 -2.88 1.73 13.65
CA ILE A 202 -1.48 1.70 13.19
C ILE A 202 -0.91 0.29 13.33
N HIS A 203 -1.12 -0.36 14.47
CA HIS A 203 -0.65 -1.71 14.71
C HIS A 203 -1.21 -2.69 13.69
N TRP A 204 -2.53 -2.71 13.45
CA TRP A 204 -3.13 -3.60 12.45
C TRP A 204 -2.67 -3.31 11.03
N SER A 205 -2.46 -2.03 10.68
CA SER A 205 -1.83 -1.65 9.41
C SER A 205 -0.43 -2.25 9.27
N ASP A 206 0.40 -2.11 10.30
CA ASP A 206 1.78 -2.59 10.30
C ASP A 206 1.81 -4.13 10.27
N THR A 207 0.88 -4.79 10.97
CA THR A 207 0.71 -6.26 10.93
C THR A 207 0.44 -6.76 9.50
N VAL A 208 -0.47 -6.11 8.75
CA VAL A 208 -0.77 -6.49 7.36
C VAL A 208 0.46 -6.34 6.46
N GLU A 209 1.18 -5.23 6.55
CA GLU A 209 2.34 -4.96 5.69
C GLU A 209 3.57 -5.81 6.05
N ARG A 210 3.65 -6.32 7.28
CA ARG A 210 4.82 -7.03 7.81
C ARG A 210 4.62 -8.53 8.01
N LEU A 211 3.55 -9.13 7.48
CA LEU A 211 3.29 -10.57 7.58
C LEU A 211 4.50 -11.44 7.19
N GLY A 212 5.24 -11.02 6.16
CA GLY A 212 6.44 -11.71 5.66
C GLY A 212 7.77 -11.24 6.27
N ASP A 213 7.74 -10.31 7.22
CA ASP A 213 8.94 -9.68 7.80
C ASP A 213 9.46 -10.52 8.99
N PRO A 214 10.68 -11.10 8.89
CA PRO A 214 11.26 -11.91 9.96
C PRO A 214 11.63 -11.13 11.21
N GLU A 215 11.72 -9.80 11.16
CA GLU A 215 11.95 -8.97 12.35
C GLU A 215 10.67 -8.76 13.17
N TYR A 216 9.48 -9.04 12.59
CA TYR A 216 8.19 -8.78 13.22
C TYR A 216 7.44 -10.05 13.60
N PHE A 217 7.41 -11.05 12.71
CA PHE A 217 6.74 -12.32 12.96
C PHE A 217 7.65 -13.50 12.64
N GLU A 218 7.61 -14.55 13.48
CA GLU A 218 8.34 -15.78 13.17
C GLU A 218 7.72 -16.45 11.94
N THR A 219 6.39 -16.46 11.85
CA THR A 219 5.63 -16.99 10.71
C THR A 219 4.46 -16.07 10.33
N PRO A 220 4.02 -16.03 9.05
CA PRO A 220 2.84 -15.27 8.66
C PRO A 220 1.55 -15.65 9.41
N GLU A 221 1.40 -16.93 9.82
CA GLU A 221 0.25 -17.41 10.59
C GLU A 221 0.10 -16.68 11.94
N GLU A 222 1.20 -16.24 12.56
CA GLU A 222 1.15 -15.44 13.79
C GLU A 222 0.54 -14.06 13.55
N GLY A 223 0.97 -13.36 12.50
CA GLY A 223 0.40 -12.07 12.13
C GLY A 223 -1.09 -12.18 11.76
N PHE A 224 -1.50 -13.24 11.07
CA PHE A 224 -2.92 -13.50 10.80
C PHE A 224 -3.75 -13.70 12.07
N LYS A 225 -3.19 -14.33 13.11
CA LYS A 225 -3.88 -14.47 14.41
C LYS A 225 -4.08 -13.11 15.08
N GLU A 226 -3.14 -12.17 14.97
CA GLU A 226 -3.32 -10.81 15.50
C GLU A 226 -4.45 -10.05 14.81
N LEU A 227 -4.64 -10.26 13.49
CA LEU A 227 -5.73 -9.66 12.73
C LEU A 227 -7.12 -10.12 13.19
N TRP A 228 -7.22 -11.20 13.98
CA TRP A 228 -8.48 -11.57 14.64
C TRP A 228 -8.97 -10.48 15.59
N SER A 229 -8.06 -9.84 16.33
CA SER A 229 -8.41 -8.71 17.22
C SER A 229 -8.91 -7.49 16.45
N CYS A 230 -8.37 -7.27 15.25
CA CYS A 230 -8.86 -6.25 14.32
C CYS A 230 -10.28 -6.58 13.89
N TRP A 231 -10.53 -7.83 13.51
CA TRP A 231 -11.86 -8.27 13.11
C TRP A 231 -12.89 -8.10 14.22
N GLU A 232 -12.61 -8.55 15.44
CA GLU A 232 -13.53 -8.41 16.58
C GLU A 232 -13.87 -6.95 16.87
N TYR A 233 -12.85 -6.07 16.82
CA TYR A 233 -13.04 -4.64 17.04
C TYR A 233 -13.95 -4.03 15.97
N PHE A 234 -13.65 -4.27 14.70
CA PHE A 234 -14.38 -3.67 13.60
C PHE A 234 -15.78 -4.26 13.43
N ASP A 235 -15.99 -5.56 13.69
CA ASP A 235 -17.33 -6.16 13.77
C ASP A 235 -18.20 -5.47 14.83
N ALA A 236 -17.64 -5.17 16.00
CA ALA A 236 -18.36 -4.42 17.05
C ALA A 236 -18.69 -2.98 16.59
N VAL A 237 -17.74 -2.28 15.98
CA VAL A 237 -17.96 -0.93 15.44
C VAL A 237 -19.04 -0.96 14.34
N TRP A 238 -18.98 -1.91 13.42
CA TRP A 238 -19.97 -2.08 12.35
C TRP A 238 -21.37 -2.31 12.88
N LYS A 239 -21.53 -3.23 13.83
CA LYS A 239 -22.82 -3.51 14.48
C LYS A 239 -23.37 -2.28 15.19
N GLU A 240 -22.51 -1.50 15.85
CA GLU A 240 -22.90 -0.24 16.45
C GLU A 240 -23.38 0.76 15.39
N ARG A 241 -22.64 0.96 14.28
CA ARG A 241 -23.05 1.85 13.19
C ARG A 241 -24.40 1.45 12.59
N LEU A 242 -24.62 0.16 12.33
CA LEU A 242 -25.89 -0.37 11.83
C LEU A 242 -27.06 -0.13 12.80
N SER A 243 -26.80 -0.01 14.09
CA SER A 243 -27.82 0.23 15.11
C SER A 243 -28.22 1.72 15.25
N ARG A 244 -27.45 2.64 14.64
CA ARG A 244 -27.70 4.08 14.73
C ARG A 244 -28.98 4.45 13.95
N LYS A 245 -29.84 5.27 14.57
CA LYS A 245 -31.01 5.83 13.88
C LYS A 245 -30.63 6.90 12.85
N GLU A 246 -29.60 7.67 13.18
CA GLU A 246 -29.01 8.70 12.32
C GLU A 246 -27.58 8.27 12.02
N PRO A 247 -27.27 7.84 10.77
CA PRO A 247 -25.93 7.43 10.40
C PRO A 247 -24.91 8.55 10.60
N GLY A 248 -23.71 8.19 11.05
CA GLY A 248 -22.59 9.13 11.13
C GLY A 248 -22.10 9.51 9.73
N SER A 249 -21.21 10.51 9.68
CA SER A 249 -20.52 10.90 8.45
C SER A 249 -19.17 10.20 8.27
N ASP A 250 -18.84 9.21 9.09
CA ASP A 250 -17.60 8.42 9.01
C ASP A 250 -17.64 7.33 7.93
N LEU A 251 -16.47 6.85 7.52
CA LEU A 251 -16.34 5.84 6.46
C LEU A 251 -17.09 4.53 6.78
N ILE A 252 -17.16 4.14 8.06
CA ILE A 252 -17.83 2.91 8.47
C ILE A 252 -19.34 3.11 8.39
N SER A 253 -19.86 4.25 8.85
CA SER A 253 -21.27 4.61 8.67
C SER A 253 -21.68 4.67 7.20
N MET A 254 -20.84 5.23 6.32
CA MET A 254 -21.11 5.28 4.88
C MET A 254 -21.23 3.89 4.26
N LEU A 255 -20.31 2.98 4.59
CA LEU A 255 -20.33 1.59 4.12
C LEU A 255 -21.51 0.80 4.73
N ALA A 256 -21.82 1.00 6.00
CA ALA A 256 -22.90 0.29 6.69
C ALA A 256 -24.30 0.63 6.14
N HIS A 257 -24.48 1.83 5.58
CA HIS A 257 -25.79 2.31 5.13
C HIS A 257 -25.93 2.46 3.61
N SER A 258 -24.86 2.28 2.84
CA SER A 258 -24.91 2.26 1.38
C SER A 258 -25.55 0.96 0.88
N GLU A 259 -26.46 1.05 -0.10
CA GLU A 259 -27.14 -0.12 -0.68
C GLU A 259 -26.16 -1.14 -1.27
N ALA A 260 -25.06 -0.66 -1.85
CA ALA A 260 -24.03 -1.49 -2.48
C ALA A 260 -23.20 -2.31 -1.47
N THR A 261 -23.15 -1.90 -0.20
CA THR A 261 -22.20 -2.46 0.78
C THR A 261 -22.85 -2.95 2.06
N ARG A 262 -24.08 -2.53 2.39
CA ARG A 262 -24.79 -2.92 3.62
C ARG A 262 -24.99 -4.43 3.81
N ASN A 263 -24.99 -5.19 2.71
CA ASN A 263 -25.17 -6.64 2.69
C ASN A 263 -23.89 -7.40 2.34
N MET A 264 -22.72 -6.75 2.40
CA MET A 264 -21.45 -7.39 2.05
C MET A 264 -21.11 -8.52 3.02
N PRO A 265 -20.51 -9.62 2.55
CA PRO A 265 -20.01 -10.68 3.41
C PRO A 265 -19.02 -10.16 4.47
N PRO A 266 -18.95 -10.77 5.67
CA PRO A 266 -18.07 -10.30 6.75
C PRO A 266 -16.59 -10.18 6.37
N ASN A 267 -16.08 -11.05 5.50
CA ASN A 267 -14.71 -11.02 5.00
C ASN A 267 -14.46 -9.86 4.02
N GLU A 268 -15.47 -9.47 3.24
CA GLU A 268 -15.41 -8.31 2.34
C GLU A 268 -15.46 -6.99 3.10
N TYR A 269 -16.29 -6.94 4.15
CA TYR A 269 -16.27 -5.85 5.11
C TYR A 269 -14.88 -5.70 5.76
N LEU A 270 -14.34 -6.78 6.33
CA LEU A 270 -13.03 -6.78 6.97
C LEU A 270 -11.94 -6.36 5.98
N GLY A 271 -11.96 -6.91 4.77
CA GLY A 271 -11.04 -6.52 3.71
C GLY A 271 -11.08 -5.01 3.47
N ASN A 272 -12.26 -4.44 3.26
CA ASN A 272 -12.39 -3.00 3.06
C ASN A 272 -11.93 -2.16 4.27
N MET A 273 -12.09 -2.64 5.50
CA MET A 273 -11.53 -1.96 6.68
C MET A 273 -10.01 -1.97 6.66
N LEU A 274 -9.40 -3.13 6.40
CA LEU A 274 -7.95 -3.25 6.26
C LEU A 274 -7.41 -2.38 5.12
N LEU A 275 -8.11 -2.34 3.98
CA LEU A 275 -7.78 -1.45 2.85
C LEU A 275 -7.70 0.01 3.29
N LEU A 276 -8.73 0.50 3.99
CA LEU A 276 -8.79 1.90 4.38
C LEU A 276 -7.74 2.24 5.46
N ILE A 277 -7.49 1.32 6.39
CA ILE A 277 -6.46 1.46 7.41
C ILE A 277 -5.08 1.52 6.77
N VAL A 278 -4.72 0.51 5.97
CA VAL A 278 -3.42 0.40 5.29
C VAL A 278 -3.21 1.57 4.33
N GLY A 279 -4.18 1.81 3.45
CA GLY A 279 -4.09 2.83 2.40
C GLY A 279 -4.00 4.24 2.95
N GLY A 280 -4.71 4.55 4.05
CA GLY A 280 -4.68 5.86 4.69
C GLY A 280 -3.51 6.04 5.68
N ASN A 281 -2.87 4.96 6.11
CA ASN A 281 -1.78 5.00 7.08
C ASN A 281 -0.41 5.18 6.42
N ASP A 282 0.09 4.11 5.79
CA ASP A 282 1.52 3.99 5.55
C ASP A 282 2.03 4.98 4.50
N THR A 283 1.21 5.22 3.47
CA THR A 283 1.50 6.16 2.39
C THR A 283 1.67 7.59 2.89
N THR A 284 0.79 8.05 3.78
CA THR A 284 0.83 9.38 4.40
C THR A 284 2.02 9.50 5.35
N ARG A 285 2.24 8.47 6.20
CA ARG A 285 3.36 8.41 7.15
C ARG A 285 4.71 8.54 6.45
N ASN A 286 4.90 7.78 5.38
CA ASN A 286 6.13 7.80 4.58
C ASN A 286 6.30 9.12 3.84
N SER A 287 5.22 9.74 3.35
CA SER A 287 5.27 11.08 2.73
C SER A 287 5.71 12.18 3.71
N ILE A 288 5.16 12.17 4.94
CA ILE A 288 5.53 13.14 5.99
C ILE A 288 7.01 12.98 6.37
N THR A 289 7.47 11.73 6.50
CA THR A 289 8.86 11.40 6.85
C THR A 289 9.80 11.78 5.71
N GLY A 290 9.47 11.38 4.48
CA GLY A 290 10.22 11.69 3.26
C GLY A 290 10.35 13.18 3.00
N GLY A 291 9.31 13.97 3.31
CA GLY A 291 9.35 15.42 3.18
C GLY A 291 10.43 16.07 4.04
N VAL A 292 10.62 15.62 5.28
CA VAL A 292 11.71 16.12 6.14
C VAL A 292 13.08 15.69 5.61
N LEU A 293 13.21 14.45 5.17
CA LEU A 293 14.45 13.97 4.56
C LEU A 293 14.82 14.78 3.31
N ALA A 294 13.85 15.01 2.41
CA ALA A 294 14.04 15.77 1.18
C ALA A 294 14.47 17.21 1.47
N LEU A 295 13.81 17.89 2.41
CA LEU A 295 14.16 19.26 2.81
C LEU A 295 15.55 19.32 3.48
N ASN A 296 15.92 18.32 4.27
CA ASN A 296 17.25 18.22 4.88
C ASN A 296 18.35 17.99 3.84
N GLN A 297 18.08 17.18 2.81
CA GLN A 297 19.02 16.93 1.70
C GLN A 297 19.10 18.11 0.70
N ASN A 298 18.10 18.98 0.67
CA ASN A 298 18.00 20.13 -0.24
C ASN A 298 17.76 21.44 0.54
N PRO A 299 18.76 21.92 1.31
CA PRO A 299 18.58 23.06 2.22
C PRO A 299 18.27 24.38 1.52
N ASP A 300 18.61 24.52 0.24
CA ASP A 300 18.22 25.65 -0.60
C ASP A 300 16.70 25.67 -0.86
N GLN A 301 16.07 24.52 -1.07
CA GLN A 301 14.62 24.41 -1.23
C GLN A 301 13.91 24.65 0.10
N TYR A 302 14.48 24.20 1.22
CA TYR A 302 13.97 24.53 2.55
C TYR A 302 14.02 26.04 2.82
N ARG A 303 15.09 26.73 2.41
CA ARG A 303 15.16 28.20 2.52
C ARG A 303 14.06 28.90 1.72
N LYS A 304 13.80 28.47 0.48
CA LYS A 304 12.68 29.00 -0.34
C LYS A 304 11.33 28.84 0.35
N LEU A 305 11.11 27.70 1.01
CA LEU A 305 9.88 27.46 1.78
C LEU A 305 9.73 28.45 2.94
N ILE A 306 10.80 28.70 3.70
CA ILE A 306 10.79 29.65 4.81
C ILE A 306 10.55 31.09 4.33
N GLU A 307 11.19 31.47 3.21
CA GLU A 307 11.03 32.80 2.61
C GLU A 307 9.65 33.01 1.98
N ASN A 308 9.04 31.94 1.45
CA ASN A 308 7.71 31.98 0.83
C ASN A 308 6.90 30.70 1.11
N PRO A 309 6.13 30.67 2.22
CA PRO A 309 5.25 29.54 2.53
C PRO A 309 4.15 29.28 1.49
N GLY A 310 3.89 30.23 0.56
CA GLY A 310 2.93 30.05 -0.53
C GLY A 310 3.28 28.90 -1.48
N ILE A 311 4.50 28.36 -1.44
CA ILE A 311 4.93 27.22 -2.26
C ILE A 311 4.50 25.85 -1.73
N VAL A 312 3.92 25.77 -0.52
CA VAL A 312 3.53 24.52 0.14
C VAL A 312 2.73 23.58 -0.77
N PRO A 313 1.71 24.03 -1.55
CA PRO A 313 0.97 23.13 -2.44
C PRO A 313 1.88 22.41 -3.47
N ASN A 314 2.81 23.13 -4.10
CA ASN A 314 3.76 22.54 -5.05
C ASN A 314 4.77 21.63 -4.35
N MET A 315 5.22 22.01 -3.15
CA MET A 315 6.11 21.18 -2.34
C MET A 315 5.44 19.85 -1.97
N VAL A 316 4.16 19.86 -1.59
CA VAL A 316 3.42 18.62 -1.27
C VAL A 316 3.38 17.68 -2.48
N SER A 317 3.06 18.18 -3.68
CA SER A 317 3.10 17.37 -4.90
C SER A 317 4.49 16.80 -5.18
N GLU A 318 5.54 17.60 -4.98
CA GLU A 318 6.93 17.15 -5.19
C GLU A 318 7.37 16.14 -4.14
N ILE A 319 6.96 16.26 -2.88
CA ILE A 319 7.24 15.26 -1.83
C ILE A 319 6.59 13.93 -2.18
N ILE A 320 5.33 13.93 -2.64
CA ILE A 320 4.64 12.70 -3.04
C ILE A 320 5.37 12.04 -4.21
N ARG A 321 5.78 12.83 -5.22
CA ARG A 321 6.57 12.34 -6.37
C ARG A 321 7.94 11.81 -5.93
N TRP A 322 8.66 12.55 -5.09
CA TRP A 322 10.02 12.23 -4.65
C TRP A 322 10.05 10.99 -3.77
N GLN A 323 9.11 10.88 -2.82
CA GLN A 323 9.01 9.75 -1.92
C GLN A 323 8.43 8.51 -2.60
N SER A 324 7.45 8.68 -3.50
CA SER A 324 6.68 7.60 -4.12
C SER A 324 6.33 6.47 -3.13
N PRO A 325 5.50 6.74 -2.10
CA PRO A 325 5.34 5.84 -0.95
C PRO A 325 4.88 4.41 -1.28
N VAL A 326 4.23 4.24 -2.43
CA VAL A 326 3.89 2.94 -3.00
C VAL A 326 4.84 2.71 -4.16
N ALA A 327 5.77 1.76 -4.00
CA ALA A 327 6.81 1.51 -5.00
C ALA A 327 6.29 0.82 -6.27
N HIS A 328 5.23 0.01 -6.15
CA HIS A 328 4.58 -0.60 -7.31
C HIS A 328 3.11 -0.92 -7.02
N MET A 329 2.34 -1.04 -8.10
CA MET A 329 1.05 -1.74 -8.11
C MET A 329 1.10 -2.85 -9.14
N CYS A 330 0.42 -3.96 -8.87
CA CYS A 330 0.36 -5.09 -9.79
C CYS A 330 -0.98 -5.19 -10.52
N ARG A 331 -0.95 -5.75 -11.73
CA ARG A 331 -2.10 -6.15 -12.52
C ARG A 331 -1.89 -7.57 -13.06
N THR A 332 -2.97 -8.15 -13.57
CA THR A 332 -2.93 -9.42 -14.31
C THR A 332 -3.50 -9.20 -15.71
N ALA A 333 -2.75 -9.58 -16.76
CA ALA A 333 -3.24 -9.51 -18.14
C ALA A 333 -4.40 -10.48 -18.36
N LEU A 334 -5.53 -10.02 -18.90
CA LEU A 334 -6.69 -10.87 -19.18
C LEU A 334 -6.67 -11.52 -20.56
N GLU A 335 -5.81 -11.01 -21.45
CA GLU A 335 -5.62 -11.47 -22.83
C GLU A 335 -4.15 -11.33 -23.23
N ASP A 336 -3.74 -12.04 -24.30
CA ASP A 336 -2.43 -11.80 -24.91
C ASP A 336 -2.40 -10.39 -25.50
N THR A 337 -1.35 -9.63 -25.18
CA THR A 337 -1.17 -8.25 -25.65
C THR A 337 0.30 -7.95 -25.93
N GLU A 338 0.59 -6.74 -26.39
CA GLU A 338 1.95 -6.29 -26.69
C GLU A 338 2.19 -4.89 -26.13
N ILE A 339 3.31 -4.71 -25.41
CA ILE A 339 3.80 -3.39 -25.00
C ILE A 339 5.23 -3.26 -25.51
N ARG A 340 5.48 -2.23 -26.34
CA ARG A 340 6.80 -1.96 -26.96
C ARG A 340 7.44 -3.18 -27.64
N GLY A 341 6.66 -4.00 -28.36
CA GLY A 341 7.18 -5.19 -29.05
C GLY A 341 7.34 -6.43 -28.15
N LYS A 342 7.09 -6.32 -26.85
CA LYS A 342 7.13 -7.45 -25.91
C LYS A 342 5.75 -8.08 -25.79
N LYS A 343 5.67 -9.38 -26.08
CA LYS A 343 4.43 -10.15 -25.98
C LYS A 343 4.15 -10.50 -24.53
N ILE A 344 3.15 -9.84 -23.96
CA ILE A 344 2.62 -10.15 -22.64
C ILE A 344 1.54 -11.21 -22.81
N ARG A 345 1.67 -12.33 -22.11
CA ARG A 345 0.71 -13.43 -22.21
C ARG A 345 -0.45 -13.20 -21.25
N LYS A 346 -1.61 -13.73 -21.64
CA LYS A 346 -2.74 -13.87 -20.73
C LYS A 346 -2.28 -14.52 -19.42
N TRP A 347 -2.71 -13.93 -18.31
CA TRP A 347 -2.36 -14.27 -16.92
C TRP A 347 -0.96 -13.88 -16.45
N ASP A 348 -0.12 -13.25 -17.29
CA ASP A 348 1.13 -12.68 -16.80
C ASP A 348 0.84 -11.56 -15.78
N LYS A 349 1.63 -11.53 -14.70
CA LYS A 349 1.65 -10.45 -13.72
C LYS A 349 2.43 -9.26 -14.28
N ILE A 350 1.95 -8.05 -14.01
CA ILE A 350 2.55 -6.80 -14.49
C ILE A 350 2.68 -5.84 -13.31
N ALA A 351 3.90 -5.47 -12.95
CA ALA A 351 4.22 -4.44 -11.97
C ALA A 351 4.45 -3.10 -12.67
N MET A 352 3.73 -2.08 -12.20
CA MET A 352 3.82 -0.69 -12.64
C MET A 352 4.61 0.14 -11.65
#